data_AF-A0A2E1P381-F1
#
_entry.id   AF-A0A2E1P381-F1
#
_cell.length_a   1.000
_cell.length_b   1.000
_cell.length_c   1.000
_cell.angle_alpha   90.00
_cell.angle_beta   90.00
_cell.angle_gamma   90.00
#
_symmetry.space_group_name_H-M   'P 1'
#
loop_
_entity.id
_entity.type
_entity.pdbx_description
1 polymer ?
#
loop_
_entity_poly.entity_id
_entity_poly.type
_entity_poly.pdbx_seq_one_letter_code
_entity_poly.pdbx_strand_id
1 'polypeptide(L)'
;MDTVTHAFIGLICGEMAPKDIKHRRKIGLAFGMLPDITNVILVHPYLGWLAGRTIPFALGIDFINFPEILDHWTYHVWLLSHSLLFWAIVFAPFWKRSSAAKLATIAYVSHIIADIPSHTGAYGLEPFYPIPYIFDGWFDAWLWGPGPIAASILGFGLAYLAVRRIRTEWLIWPSERQVEPDLSGTP
;
A
#
# COMPACT_ATOMS: atom_id res chain seq x y z
N MET A 1 8.82 6.67 -1.01
CA MET A 1 8.03 5.87 -0.04
C MET A 1 8.32 4.39 -0.18
N ASP A 2 8.19 3.67 0.93
CA ASP A 2 8.61 2.29 1.08
C ASP A 2 7.53 1.30 0.60
N THR A 3 7.58 0.93 -0.69
CA THR A 3 6.77 -0.15 -1.28
C THR A 3 6.74 -1.40 -0.40
N VAL A 4 7.79 -1.66 0.38
CA VAL A 4 7.85 -2.76 1.34
C VAL A 4 6.97 -2.50 2.58
N THR A 5 6.93 -1.27 3.11
CA THR A 5 5.98 -0.86 4.15
C THR A 5 4.55 -1.07 3.69
N HIS A 6 4.17 -0.65 2.47
CA HIS A 6 2.82 -0.88 1.97
C HIS A 6 2.53 -2.36 1.71
N ALA A 7 3.54 -3.13 1.31
CA ALA A 7 3.44 -4.58 1.26
C ALA A 7 3.17 -5.17 2.65
N PHE A 8 3.77 -4.66 3.73
CA PHE A 8 3.48 -5.07 5.11
C PHE A 8 2.08 -4.66 5.56
N ILE A 9 1.62 -3.45 5.23
CA ILE A 9 0.23 -3.02 5.49
C ILE A 9 -0.74 -3.97 4.80
N GLY A 10 -0.50 -4.27 3.52
CA GLY A 10 -1.25 -5.26 2.76
C GLY A 10 -1.21 -6.66 3.38
N LEU A 11 -0.05 -7.12 3.85
CA LEU A 11 0.10 -8.38 4.56
C LEU A 11 -0.72 -8.42 5.86
N ILE A 12 -0.75 -7.31 6.61
CA ILE A 12 -1.58 -7.16 7.82
C ILE A 12 -3.05 -7.32 7.46
N CYS A 13 -3.54 -6.65 6.41
CA CYS A 13 -4.91 -6.85 5.91
C CYS A 13 -5.17 -8.31 5.54
N GLY A 14 -4.24 -8.94 4.82
CA GLY A 14 -4.33 -10.35 4.43
C GLY A 14 -4.32 -11.32 5.60
N GLU A 15 -3.55 -11.05 6.65
CA GLU A 15 -3.50 -11.86 7.87
C GLU A 15 -4.82 -11.77 8.63
N MET A 16 -5.33 -10.54 8.78
CA MET A 16 -6.60 -10.27 9.43
C MET A 16 -7.79 -10.80 8.65
N ALA A 17 -7.66 -11.12 7.37
CA ALA A 17 -8.77 -11.66 6.59
C ALA A 17 -9.18 -13.10 7.02
N PRO A 18 -10.43 -13.50 6.73
CA PRO A 18 -10.91 -14.87 6.93
C PRO A 18 -10.06 -15.95 6.24
N LYS A 19 -9.90 -17.12 6.88
CA LYS A 19 -9.02 -18.22 6.42
C LYS A 19 -9.51 -18.93 5.16
N ASP A 20 -10.81 -18.87 4.87
CA ASP A 20 -11.43 -19.41 3.65
C ASP A 20 -10.99 -18.66 2.38
N ILE A 21 -10.47 -17.44 2.50
CA ILE A 21 -9.88 -16.70 1.38
C ILE A 21 -8.52 -17.33 1.02
N LYS A 22 -8.50 -18.09 -0.07
CA LYS A 22 -7.27 -18.68 -0.62
C LYS A 22 -6.23 -17.59 -0.93
N HIS A 23 -4.98 -17.83 -0.52
CA HIS A 23 -3.86 -16.92 -0.74
C HIS A 23 -4.04 -15.50 -0.16
N ARG A 24 -4.89 -15.31 0.86
CA ARG A 24 -5.18 -13.99 1.47
C ARG A 24 -3.96 -13.10 1.72
N ARG A 25 -2.86 -13.64 2.22
CA ARG A 25 -1.61 -12.89 2.46
C ARG A 25 -0.99 -12.37 1.15
N LYS A 26 -0.96 -13.20 0.11
CA LYS A 26 -0.41 -12.81 -1.20
C LYS A 26 -1.29 -11.75 -1.87
N ILE A 27 -2.61 -11.88 -1.75
CA ILE A 27 -3.56 -10.87 -2.24
C ILE A 27 -3.33 -9.56 -1.51
N GLY A 28 -3.33 -9.59 -0.18
CA GLY A 28 -3.07 -8.40 0.64
C GLY A 28 -1.75 -7.73 0.27
N LEU A 29 -0.64 -8.47 0.25
CA LEU A 29 0.67 -7.99 -0.17
C LEU A 29 0.63 -7.33 -1.56
N ALA A 30 0.10 -8.03 -2.55
CA ALA A 30 0.11 -7.56 -3.94
C ALA A 30 -0.70 -6.28 -4.12
N PHE A 31 -1.90 -6.21 -3.55
CA PHE A 31 -2.76 -5.03 -3.68
C PHE A 31 -2.38 -3.88 -2.75
N GLY A 32 -1.71 -4.16 -1.63
CA GLY A 32 -1.14 -3.14 -0.76
C GLY A 32 0.04 -2.42 -1.42
N MET A 33 0.88 -3.11 -2.17
CA MET A 33 2.02 -2.49 -2.88
C MET A 33 1.69 -1.98 -4.30
N LEU A 34 0.50 -2.29 -4.82
CA LEU A 34 0.16 -2.07 -6.23
C LEU A 34 0.23 -0.59 -6.67
N PRO A 35 -0.27 0.40 -5.90
CA PRO A 35 -0.18 1.80 -6.32
C PRO A 35 1.27 2.25 -6.56
N ASP A 36 2.18 1.85 -5.66
CA ASP A 36 3.60 2.16 -5.70
C ASP A 36 4.35 1.60 -6.91
N ILE A 37 3.83 0.57 -7.59
CA ILE A 37 4.48 0.02 -8.80
C ILE A 37 4.63 1.12 -9.86
N THR A 38 3.65 2.02 -9.96
CA THR A 38 3.74 3.18 -10.87
C THR A 38 4.87 4.12 -10.49
N ASN A 39 5.12 4.29 -9.19
CA ASN A 39 6.22 5.09 -8.68
C ASN A 39 7.59 4.50 -9.04
N VAL A 40 7.75 3.19 -8.80
CA VAL A 40 9.00 2.45 -8.98
C VAL A 40 9.38 2.32 -10.45
N ILE A 41 8.39 2.16 -11.34
CA ILE A 41 8.63 1.91 -12.78
C ILE A 41 8.65 3.20 -13.60
N LEU A 42 7.91 4.23 -13.20
CA LEU A 42 7.74 5.44 -14.00
C LEU A 42 8.43 6.65 -13.39
N VAL A 43 8.04 7.06 -12.18
CA VAL A 43 8.48 8.32 -11.56
C VAL A 43 9.97 8.28 -11.24
N HIS A 44 10.41 7.30 -10.43
CA HIS A 44 11.81 7.22 -10.01
C HIS A 44 12.78 7.01 -11.18
N PRO A 45 12.48 6.16 -12.19
CA PRO A 45 13.38 6.00 -13.32
C PRO A 45 13.49 7.24 -14.20
N TYR A 46 12.37 7.89 -14.50
CA TYR A 46 12.36 9.11 -15.30
C TYR A 46 13.12 10.24 -14.59
N LEU A 47 12.82 10.47 -13.30
CA LEU A 47 13.48 11.53 -12.53
C LEU A 47 14.96 11.25 -12.32
N GLY A 48 15.34 9.99 -12.08
CA GLY A 48 16.75 9.59 -11.97
C GLY A 48 17.53 9.77 -13.26
N TRP A 49 16.88 9.55 -14.41
CA TRP A 49 17.45 9.86 -15.73
C TRP A 49 17.62 11.37 -15.93
N LEU A 50 16.60 12.17 -15.60
CA LEU A 50 16.65 13.64 -15.66
C LEU A 50 17.78 14.21 -14.78
N ALA A 51 17.98 13.63 -13.60
CA ALA A 51 19.04 13.97 -12.67
C ALA A 51 20.44 13.49 -13.08
N GLY A 52 20.58 12.80 -14.22
CA GLY A 52 21.87 12.34 -14.75
C GLY A 52 22.54 11.25 -13.90
N ARG A 53 21.76 10.43 -13.20
CA ARG A 53 22.31 9.35 -12.36
C ARG A 53 22.82 8.18 -13.18
N THR A 54 23.90 7.55 -12.69
CA THR A 54 24.48 6.33 -13.29
C THR A 54 23.48 5.18 -13.36
N ILE A 55 22.73 4.98 -12.28
CA ILE A 55 21.54 4.12 -12.28
C ILE A 55 20.37 5.09 -12.34
N PRO A 56 19.51 5.04 -13.39
CA PRO A 56 18.41 5.97 -13.56
C PRO A 56 17.32 5.62 -12.54
N PHE A 57 17.53 6.07 -11.31
CA PHE A 57 16.62 5.89 -10.19
C PHE A 57 16.83 7.04 -9.20
N ALA A 58 15.78 7.82 -8.97
CA ALA A 58 15.85 9.02 -8.15
C ALA A 58 16.16 8.74 -6.67
N LEU A 59 16.82 9.69 -6.01
CA LEU A 59 16.85 9.85 -4.56
C LEU A 59 15.97 11.03 -4.15
N GLY A 60 15.69 11.15 -2.85
CA GLY A 60 14.87 12.24 -2.32
C GLY A 60 15.34 13.65 -2.72
N ILE A 61 16.65 13.87 -2.84
CA ILE A 61 17.19 15.18 -3.26
C ILE A 61 16.82 15.56 -4.70
N ASP A 62 16.56 14.58 -5.58
CA ASP A 62 16.22 14.89 -6.97
C ASP A 62 14.82 15.46 -7.11
N PHE A 63 13.90 15.06 -6.21
CA PHE A 63 12.58 15.68 -6.16
C PHE A 63 12.72 17.18 -5.87
N ILE A 64 13.59 17.57 -4.94
CA ILE A 64 13.86 18.98 -4.65
C ILE A 64 14.51 19.71 -5.85
N ASN A 65 15.47 19.07 -6.51
CA ASN A 65 16.27 19.72 -7.55
C ASN A 65 15.57 19.81 -8.91
N PHE A 66 14.57 18.97 -9.16
CA PHE A 66 13.85 18.87 -10.44
C PHE A 66 12.33 18.91 -10.20
N PRO A 67 11.79 20.05 -9.74
CA PRO A 67 10.37 20.20 -9.41
C PRO A 67 9.45 20.04 -10.63
N GLU A 68 9.99 20.13 -11.85
CA GLU A 68 9.25 19.95 -13.10
C GLU A 68 8.62 18.55 -13.23
N ILE A 69 9.07 17.58 -12.41
CA ILE A 69 8.44 16.27 -12.30
C ILE A 69 6.94 16.36 -11.97
N LEU A 70 6.53 17.39 -11.22
CA LEU A 70 5.14 17.59 -10.80
C LEU A 70 4.18 17.79 -11.98
N ASP A 71 4.68 18.36 -13.09
CA ASP A 71 3.91 18.58 -14.33
C ASP A 71 4.07 17.44 -15.34
N HIS A 72 4.90 16.43 -15.03
CA HIS A 72 5.20 15.35 -15.96
C HIS A 72 4.19 14.19 -15.83
N TRP A 73 3.82 13.58 -16.96
CA TRP A 73 2.80 12.52 -16.99
C TRP A 73 3.12 11.32 -16.09
N THR A 74 4.39 11.01 -15.83
CA THR A 74 4.78 9.93 -14.92
C THR A 74 4.29 10.19 -13.51
N TYR A 75 4.33 11.44 -13.05
CA TYR A 75 3.82 11.85 -11.73
C TYR A 75 2.30 11.83 -11.70
N HIS A 76 1.64 12.27 -12.78
CA HIS A 76 0.18 12.18 -12.88
C HIS A 76 -0.36 10.74 -12.88
N VAL A 77 0.39 9.77 -13.40
CA VAL A 77 0.03 8.35 -13.28
C VAL A 77 0.16 7.87 -11.83
N TRP A 78 1.14 8.37 -11.08
CA TRP A 78 1.24 8.13 -9.65
C TRP A 78 0.06 8.75 -8.89
N LEU A 79 -0.28 10.02 -9.13
CA LEU A 79 -1.47 10.66 -8.53
C LEU A 79 -2.75 9.87 -8.83
N LEU A 80 -2.92 9.42 -10.08
CA LEU A 80 -4.07 8.61 -10.47
C LEU A 80 -4.14 7.30 -9.68
N SER A 81 -3.04 6.55 -9.56
CA SER A 81 -3.03 5.27 -8.83
C SER A 81 -3.25 5.44 -7.33
N HIS A 82 -2.96 6.61 -6.77
CA HIS A 82 -3.17 6.93 -5.35
C HIS A 82 -4.50 7.68 -5.09
N SER A 83 -5.35 7.81 -6.11
CA SER A 83 -6.66 8.45 -6.00
C SER A 83 -7.76 7.49 -5.57
N LEU A 84 -8.71 8.00 -4.78
CA LEU A 84 -9.96 7.31 -4.46
C LEU A 84 -10.85 7.15 -5.70
N LEU A 85 -10.69 8.01 -6.71
CA LEU A 85 -11.38 7.88 -8.00
C LEU A 85 -10.96 6.60 -8.72
N PHE A 86 -9.65 6.36 -8.87
CA PHE A 86 -9.13 5.13 -9.47
C PHE A 86 -9.57 3.91 -8.67
N TRP A 87 -9.50 3.99 -7.34
CA TRP A 87 -10.00 2.92 -6.47
C TRP A 87 -11.50 2.62 -6.70
N ALA A 88 -12.32 3.66 -6.80
CA ALA A 88 -13.76 3.55 -7.00
C ALA A 88 -14.15 2.97 -8.37
N ILE A 89 -13.32 3.17 -9.40
CA ILE A 89 -13.56 2.67 -10.75
C ILE A 89 -12.99 1.26 -10.94
N VAL A 90 -11.81 0.97 -10.36
CA VAL A 90 -11.07 -0.27 -10.65
C VAL A 90 -11.29 -1.35 -9.60
N PHE A 91 -11.50 -1.01 -8.33
CA PHE A 91 -11.60 -1.99 -7.24
C PHE A 91 -13.01 -2.10 -6.69
N ALA A 92 -13.63 -0.97 -6.34
CA ALA A 92 -14.96 -0.96 -5.73
C ALA A 92 -16.05 -1.73 -6.53
N PRO A 93 -16.07 -1.74 -7.88
CA PRO A 93 -17.09 -2.48 -8.62
C PRO A 93 -17.01 -4.00 -8.44
N PHE A 94 -15.85 -4.51 -8.04
CA PHE A 94 -15.61 -5.93 -7.82
C PHE A 94 -15.93 -6.36 -6.37
N TRP A 95 -16.29 -5.43 -5.48
CA TRP A 95 -16.53 -5.70 -4.06
C TRP A 95 -17.53 -6.84 -3.80
N LYS A 96 -18.59 -6.93 -4.60
CA LYS A 96 -19.63 -7.97 -4.43
C LYS A 96 -19.27 -9.31 -5.08
N ARG A 97 -18.17 -9.41 -5.83
CA ARG A 97 -17.85 -10.63 -6.60
C ARG A 97 -17.29 -11.76 -5.75
N SER A 98 -16.42 -11.48 -4.78
CA SER A 98 -15.85 -12.50 -3.91
C SER A 98 -15.20 -11.90 -2.66
N SER A 99 -14.99 -12.72 -1.64
CA SER A 99 -14.23 -12.33 -0.44
C SER A 99 -12.78 -11.93 -0.78
N ALA A 100 -12.18 -12.56 -1.79
CA ALA A 100 -10.86 -12.19 -2.31
C ALA A 100 -10.86 -10.78 -2.93
N ALA A 101 -11.90 -10.43 -3.70
CA ALA A 101 -12.03 -9.09 -4.29
C ALA A 101 -12.25 -8.01 -3.21
N LYS A 102 -13.00 -8.31 -2.15
CA LYS A 102 -13.12 -7.43 -0.98
C LYS A 102 -11.77 -7.19 -0.33
N LEU A 103 -10.98 -8.25 -0.11
CA LEU A 103 -9.65 -8.13 0.46
C LEU A 103 -8.72 -7.29 -0.43
N ALA A 104 -8.71 -7.53 -1.74
CA ALA A 104 -7.94 -6.71 -2.68
C ALA A 104 -8.34 -5.22 -2.60
N THR A 105 -9.64 -4.94 -2.56
CA THR A 105 -10.18 -3.58 -2.44
C THR A 105 -9.78 -2.91 -1.13
N ILE A 106 -9.82 -3.63 -0.01
CA ILE A 106 -9.40 -3.15 1.32
C ILE A 106 -7.89 -2.90 1.36
N ALA A 107 -7.10 -3.84 0.84
CA ALA A 107 -5.65 -3.70 0.83
C ALA A 107 -5.23 -2.49 -0.01
N TYR A 108 -5.83 -2.29 -1.18
CA TYR A 108 -5.57 -1.12 -2.03
C TYR A 108 -5.94 0.20 -1.34
N VAL A 109 -7.11 0.31 -0.72
CA VAL A 109 -7.48 1.58 -0.04
C VAL A 109 -6.67 1.80 1.24
N SER A 110 -6.24 0.74 1.92
CA SER A 110 -5.36 0.86 3.09
C SER A 110 -4.01 1.49 2.75
N HIS A 111 -3.52 1.27 1.53
CA HIS A 111 -2.36 1.99 1.00
C HIS A 111 -2.64 3.50 0.93
N ILE A 112 -3.70 3.91 0.21
CA ILE A 112 -4.06 5.34 0.08
C ILE A 112 -4.23 6.01 1.44
N ILE A 113 -4.86 5.33 2.40
CA ILE A 113 -5.06 5.87 3.75
C ILE A 113 -3.73 6.04 4.49
N ALA A 114 -2.79 5.10 4.33
CA ALA A 114 -1.46 5.21 4.92
C ALA A 114 -0.62 6.34 4.30
N ASP A 115 -0.93 6.70 3.06
CA ASP A 115 -0.23 7.75 2.31
C ASP A 115 -0.64 9.17 2.68
N ILE A 116 -1.88 9.36 3.13
CA ILE A 116 -2.37 10.68 3.55
C ILE A 116 -1.44 11.36 4.57
N PRO A 117 -1.02 10.70 5.67
CA PRO A 117 -0.07 11.32 6.61
C PRO A 117 1.39 11.28 6.14
N SER A 118 1.75 10.51 5.10
CA SER A 118 3.16 10.27 4.72
C SER A 118 3.69 11.19 3.63
N HIS A 119 2.85 12.09 3.12
CA HIS A 119 3.16 13.02 2.04
C HIS A 119 2.69 14.42 2.38
N THR A 120 3.56 15.44 2.24
CA THR A 120 3.30 16.83 2.66
C THR A 120 3.81 17.83 1.61
N GLY A 121 3.33 19.06 1.69
CA GLY A 121 3.75 20.16 0.80
C GLY A 121 3.46 19.87 -0.67
N ALA A 122 4.41 20.21 -1.56
CA ALA A 122 4.25 20.07 -3.00
C ALA A 122 4.14 18.61 -3.47
N TYR A 123 4.57 17.65 -2.66
CA TYR A 123 4.44 16.21 -2.93
C TYR A 123 3.35 15.54 -2.09
N GLY A 124 2.46 16.35 -1.49
CA GLY A 124 1.30 15.87 -0.77
C GLY A 124 0.37 15.01 -1.64
N LEU A 125 -0.43 14.17 -0.98
CA LEU A 125 -1.32 13.26 -1.68
C LEU A 125 -2.55 14.00 -2.24
N GLU A 126 -2.98 13.66 -3.45
CA GLU A 126 -4.25 14.12 -4.03
C GLU A 126 -5.26 12.96 -4.13
N PRO A 127 -5.90 12.53 -3.02
CA PRO A 127 -6.83 11.41 -3.05
C PRO A 127 -8.08 11.68 -3.89
N PHE A 128 -8.36 12.94 -4.23
CA PHE A 128 -9.46 13.35 -5.11
C PHE A 128 -9.02 13.70 -6.53
N TYR A 129 -7.79 13.36 -6.93
CA TYR A 129 -7.29 13.57 -8.29
C TYR A 129 -8.32 13.11 -9.35
N PRO A 130 -8.62 13.92 -10.39
CA PRO A 130 -7.87 15.10 -10.86
C PRO A 130 -8.34 16.44 -10.26
N ILE A 131 -9.10 16.46 -9.18
CA ILE A 131 -9.41 17.70 -8.46
C ILE A 131 -8.12 18.14 -7.74
N PRO A 132 -7.58 19.35 -8.00
CA PRO A 132 -6.29 19.81 -7.47
C PRO A 132 -6.40 20.20 -6.00
N TYR A 133 -6.62 19.19 -5.14
CA TYR A 133 -6.69 19.34 -3.70
C TYR A 133 -5.62 18.45 -3.08
N ILE A 134 -4.57 19.10 -2.59
CA ILE A 134 -3.43 18.47 -1.95
C ILE A 134 -3.74 18.31 -0.46
N PHE A 135 -3.62 17.09 0.05
CA PHE A 135 -3.62 16.81 1.48
C PHE A 135 -2.22 17.00 2.03
N ASP A 136 -2.13 17.86 3.05
CA ASP A 136 -0.88 18.11 3.75
C ASP A 136 -0.70 17.12 4.91
N GLY A 137 0.15 16.12 4.70
CA GLY A 137 0.49 15.10 5.69
C GLY A 137 1.42 15.61 6.79
N TRP A 138 1.99 14.67 7.56
CA TRP A 138 2.85 14.98 8.71
C TRP A 138 4.34 14.94 8.37
N PHE A 139 4.72 14.19 7.34
CA PHE A 139 6.09 14.00 6.90
C PHE A 139 6.12 13.75 5.39
N ASP A 140 7.31 13.82 4.77
CA ASP A 140 7.47 13.59 3.33
C ASP A 140 8.30 12.34 3.05
N ALA A 141 7.62 11.24 2.72
CA ALA A 141 8.23 9.97 2.38
C ALA A 141 8.93 9.96 1.00
N TRP A 142 8.82 11.01 0.19
CA TRP A 142 9.64 11.19 -1.02
C TRP A 142 11.07 11.59 -0.67
N LEU A 143 11.25 12.35 0.41
CA LEU A 143 12.53 12.91 0.81
C LEU A 143 13.31 12.03 1.77
N TRP A 144 12.77 10.86 2.13
CA TRP A 144 13.40 9.96 3.08
C TRP A 144 14.71 9.37 2.55
N GLY A 145 15.74 9.41 3.41
CA GLY A 145 16.97 8.67 3.22
C GLY A 145 16.85 7.20 3.68
N PRO A 146 17.95 6.43 3.58
CA PRO A 146 17.95 5.00 3.95
C PRO A 146 17.54 4.70 5.40
N GLY A 147 17.89 5.58 6.34
CA GLY A 147 17.59 5.40 7.77
C GLY A 147 16.08 5.35 8.07
N PRO A 148 15.31 6.42 7.77
CA PRO A 148 13.86 6.42 7.94
C PRO A 148 13.14 5.28 7.19
N ILE A 149 13.59 4.95 5.97
CA ILE A 149 13.06 3.81 5.20
C ILE A 149 13.25 2.50 5.99
N ALA A 150 14.48 2.22 6.44
CA ALA A 150 14.78 1.01 7.19
C ALA A 150 13.98 0.94 8.50
N ALA A 151 13.82 2.05 9.21
CA ALA A 151 13.01 2.13 10.41
C ALA A 151 11.53 1.81 10.14
N SER A 152 10.97 2.31 9.03
CA SER A 152 9.60 2.02 8.59
C SER A 152 9.42 0.53 8.28
N ILE A 153 10.31 -0.06 7.47
CA ILE A 153 10.32 -1.51 7.15
C ILE A 153 10.32 -2.33 8.43
N LEU A 154 11.23 -2.02 9.36
CA LEU A 154 11.35 -2.76 10.62
C LEU A 154 10.10 -2.60 11.49
N GLY A 155 9.58 -1.38 11.64
CA GLY A 155 8.38 -1.10 12.43
C GLY A 155 7.16 -1.85 11.91
N PHE A 156 6.86 -1.77 10.61
CA PHE A 156 5.73 -2.47 10.00
C PHE A 156 5.94 -3.98 9.90
N GLY A 157 7.19 -4.44 9.73
CA GLY A 157 7.53 -5.86 9.81
C GLY A 157 7.24 -6.44 11.19
N LEU A 158 7.63 -5.75 12.27
CA LEU A 158 7.30 -6.14 13.65
C LEU A 158 5.79 -6.09 13.91
N ALA A 159 5.09 -5.07 13.41
CA ALA A 159 3.64 -4.97 13.50
C ALA A 159 2.95 -6.16 12.81
N TYR A 160 3.40 -6.55 11.62
CA TYR A 160 2.91 -7.74 10.93
C TYR A 160 3.12 -9.02 11.75
N LEU A 161 4.30 -9.22 12.35
CA LEU A 161 4.56 -10.38 13.20
C LEU A 161 3.64 -10.40 14.44
N ALA A 162 3.42 -9.24 15.07
CA ALA A 162 2.51 -9.10 16.20
C ALA A 162 1.06 -9.44 15.79
N VAL A 163 0.57 -8.87 14.68
CA VAL A 163 -0.75 -9.18 14.13
C VAL A 163 -0.89 -10.66 13.82
N ARG A 164 0.12 -11.27 13.19
CA ARG A 164 0.12 -12.71 12.88
C ARG A 164 0.02 -13.57 14.14
N ARG A 165 0.73 -13.19 15.20
CA ARG A 165 0.64 -13.88 16.50
C ARG A 165 -0.77 -13.76 17.09
N ILE A 166 -1.30 -12.54 17.18
CA ILE A 166 -2.66 -12.27 17.68
C ILE A 166 -3.70 -13.05 16.87
N ARG A 167 -3.56 -13.05 15.55
CA ARG A 167 -4.47 -13.76 14.64
C ARG A 167 -4.44 -15.28 14.83
N THR A 168 -3.29 -15.84 15.16
CA THR A 168 -3.13 -17.29 15.33
C THR A 168 -3.64 -17.75 16.69
N GLU A 169 -3.38 -16.97 17.74
CA GLU A 169 -3.64 -17.36 19.13
C GLU A 169 -4.98 -16.84 19.69
N TRP A 170 -5.49 -15.69 19.22
CA TRP A 170 -6.57 -14.96 19.92
C TRP A 170 -7.78 -14.60 19.05
N LEU A 171 -7.58 -14.38 17.74
CA LEU A 171 -8.64 -13.89 16.86
C LEU A 171 -9.12 -14.97 15.87
N ILE A 172 -10.31 -15.52 16.13
CA ILE A 172 -10.96 -16.49 15.24
C ILE A 172 -12.23 -15.86 14.66
N TRP A 173 -12.30 -15.76 13.33
CA TRP A 173 -13.49 -15.26 12.64
C TRP A 173 -14.69 -16.20 12.87
N PRO A 174 -15.94 -15.68 12.89
CA PRO A 174 -17.13 -16.52 13.00
C PRO A 174 -17.19 -17.63 11.93
N SER A 175 -16.75 -17.34 10.70
CA SER A 175 -16.68 -18.31 9.60
C SER A 175 -15.67 -19.45 9.84
N GLU A 176 -14.72 -19.26 10.77
CA GLU A 176 -13.70 -20.25 11.11
C GLU A 176 -14.08 -21.13 12.29
N ARG A 177 -15.13 -20.76 13.02
CA ARG A 177 -15.61 -21.54 14.19
C ARG A 177 -16.32 -22.83 13.80
N GLN A 178 -16.69 -23.00 12.53
CA GLN A 178 -17.48 -24.14 12.05
C GLN A 178 -16.65 -25.36 11.59
N VAL A 179 -15.34 -25.40 11.87
CA VAL A 179 -14.44 -26.51 11.46
C VAL A 179 -14.17 -27.51 12.61
N GLU A 180 -14.87 -27.40 13.74
CA GLU A 180 -14.96 -28.51 14.71
C GLU A 180 -16.41 -28.98 14.82
N PRO A 181 -16.77 -29.99 14.03
CA PRO A 181 -17.56 -31.08 14.60
C PRO A 181 -17.09 -32.43 14.05
N ASP A 182 -16.33 -33.20 14.83
CA ASP A 182 -16.42 -34.69 14.99
C ASP A 182 -15.16 -35.28 15.63
N LEU A 183 -14.93 -35.03 16.92
CA LEU A 183 -14.07 -35.91 17.74
C LEU A 183 -14.77 -36.40 19.02
N SER A 184 -16.09 -36.26 19.10
CA SER A 184 -16.90 -36.84 20.17
C SER A 184 -17.87 -37.92 19.66
N GLY A 185 -17.48 -38.61 18.58
CA GLY A 185 -18.25 -39.71 18.01
C GLY A 185 -17.49 -41.02 18.15
N THR A 186 -17.84 -41.79 19.18
CA THR A 186 -17.93 -43.28 19.28
C THR A 186 -17.52 -43.76 20.70
N PRO A 187 -18.07 -44.89 21.19
CA PRO A 187 -19.36 -45.01 21.86
C PRO A 187 -19.24 -45.41 23.35
#